data_AF-A0A2P5DEE1-F1
#
_entry.id   AF-A0A2P5DEE1-F1
#
_cell.length_a   1.000
_cell.length_b   1.000
_cell.length_c   1.000
_cell.angle_alpha   90.00
_cell.angle_beta   90.00
_cell.angle_gamma   90.00
#
_symmetry.space_group_name_H-M   'P 1'
#
loop_
_entity.id
_entity.type
_entity.pdbx_description
1 polymer ?
#
loop_
_entity_poly.entity_id
_entity_poly.type
_entity_poly.pdbx_seq_one_letter_code
_entity_poly.pdbx_strand_id
1 'polypeptide(L)'
;MCLFDISDTATEKLPLLEELELTLDNFSSSCFIDLQNRCPHLRTLKVNRQDYNTDVQPPDHEVTEASYKDVALTIAHFLPELRHLQLIGNPMTNMGLEAMLDLRRSMSKI
;
A
#
# COMPACT_ATOMS: atom_id res chain seq x y z
N MET A 1 0.74 9.41 7.69
CA MET A 1 1.74 10.30 7.09
C MET A 1 2.36 9.52 5.96
N CYS A 2 2.03 9.86 4.71
CA CYS A 2 2.61 9.17 3.56
C CYS A 2 4.08 9.61 3.44
N LEU A 3 4.97 8.75 2.94
CA LEU A 3 6.35 9.16 2.62
C LEU A 3 6.37 10.36 1.63
N PHE A 4 5.27 10.59 0.91
CA PHE A 4 5.08 11.71 -0.01
C PHE A 4 4.64 13.03 0.64
N ASP A 5 4.17 13.03 1.89
CA ASP A 5 3.88 14.28 2.64
C ASP A 5 5.17 15.04 2.99
N ILE A 6 6.28 14.32 3.16
CA ILE A 6 7.59 14.92 3.47
C ILE A 6 8.22 15.56 2.21
N SER A 7 7.62 15.30 1.03
CA SER A 7 8.07 15.83 -0.24
C SER A 7 7.00 16.70 -0.90
N ASP A 8 6.45 17.68 -0.18
CA ASP A 8 5.59 18.72 -0.77
C ASP A 8 6.28 19.50 -1.93
N THR A 9 7.56 19.20 -2.20
CA THR A 9 8.35 19.64 -3.36
C THR A 9 8.59 18.58 -4.44
N ALA A 10 8.36 17.29 -4.19
CA ALA A 10 8.56 16.27 -5.21
C ALA A 10 7.30 16.15 -6.07
N THR A 11 7.21 16.95 -7.12
CA THR A 11 6.38 16.64 -8.31
C THR A 11 7.13 15.71 -9.28
N GLU A 12 8.32 15.26 -8.90
CA GLU A 12 9.17 14.42 -9.71
C GLU A 12 8.57 13.01 -9.83
N LYS A 13 8.04 12.73 -11.01
CA LYS A 13 7.72 11.37 -11.42
C LYS A 13 9.01 10.57 -11.44
N LEU A 14 8.92 9.31 -11.01
CA LEU A 14 9.98 8.32 -11.09
C LEU A 14 9.57 7.26 -12.11
N PRO A 15 9.52 7.61 -13.41
CA PRO A 15 8.96 6.73 -14.44
C PRO A 15 9.73 5.41 -14.58
N LEU A 16 10.99 5.34 -14.14
CA LEU A 16 11.83 4.16 -14.23
C LEU A 16 11.87 3.33 -12.93
N LEU A 17 11.17 3.75 -11.87
CA LEU A 17 11.21 3.03 -10.59
C LEU A 17 10.39 1.74 -10.69
N GLU A 18 11.06 0.60 -10.57
CA GLU A 18 10.42 -0.72 -10.58
C GLU A 18 10.25 -1.34 -9.18
N GLU A 19 11.05 -0.91 -8.20
CA GLU A 19 11.01 -1.42 -6.83
C GLU A 19 10.96 -0.27 -5.81
N LEU A 20 10.05 -0.37 -4.85
CA LEU A 20 9.94 0.54 -3.73
C LEU A 20 9.81 -0.24 -2.42
N GLU A 21 10.66 0.09 -1.46
CA GLU A 21 10.63 -0.44 -0.10
C GLU A 21 10.40 0.69 0.90
N LEU A 22 9.38 0.53 1.72
CA LEU A 22 8.94 1.48 2.74
C LEU A 22 8.87 0.76 4.08
N THR A 23 9.42 1.41 5.11
CA THR A 23 9.21 1.03 6.51
C THR A 23 8.50 2.19 7.18
N LEU A 24 7.23 2.01 7.56
CA LEU A 24 6.34 3.09 8.02
C LEU A 24 5.46 2.60 9.18
N ASP A 25 5.06 3.52 10.06
CA ASP A 25 4.16 3.20 11.18
C ASP A 25 2.69 3.13 10.77
N ASN A 26 2.27 3.88 9.74
CA ASN A 26 0.90 3.87 9.23
C ASN A 26 0.84 4.23 7.74
N PHE A 27 -0.10 3.64 7.00
CA PHE A 27 -0.32 3.87 5.56
C PHE A 27 -1.80 4.14 5.30
N SER A 28 -2.09 5.14 4.46
CA SER A 28 -3.44 5.46 3.99
C SER A 28 -3.62 5.08 2.53
N SER A 29 -4.86 4.85 2.11
CA SER A 29 -5.21 4.58 0.72
C SER A 29 -4.67 5.66 -0.23
N SER A 30 -4.69 6.93 0.20
CA SER A 30 -4.14 8.04 -0.58
C SER A 30 -2.69 7.85 -1.01
N CYS A 31 -1.83 7.25 -0.17
CA CYS A 31 -0.43 7.01 -0.53
C CYS A 31 -0.28 6.14 -1.78
N PHE A 32 -1.17 5.15 -1.95
CA PHE A 32 -1.09 4.18 -3.05
C PHE A 32 -1.66 4.74 -4.36
N ILE A 33 -2.60 5.69 -4.28
CA ILE A 33 -3.08 6.44 -5.44
C ILE A 33 -1.93 7.28 -6.02
N ASP A 34 -1.17 7.96 -5.16
CA ASP A 34 -0.04 8.78 -5.59
C ASP A 34 1.09 7.94 -6.22
N LEU A 35 1.30 6.71 -5.74
CA LEU A 35 2.29 5.80 -6.29
C LEU A 35 2.02 5.47 -7.77
N GLN A 36 0.76 5.28 -8.16
CA GLN A 36 0.43 5.02 -9.57
C GLN A 36 0.86 6.19 -10.47
N ASN A 37 0.63 7.42 -10.01
CA ASN A 37 0.93 8.62 -10.78
C ASN A 37 2.44 8.91 -10.86
N ARG A 38 3.19 8.55 -9.82
CA ARG A 38 4.62 8.83 -9.71
C ARG A 38 5.48 7.71 -10.30
N CYS A 39 5.07 6.45 -10.13
CA CYS A 39 5.85 5.27 -10.44
C CYS A 39 5.04 4.29 -11.31
N PRO A 40 4.72 4.65 -12.57
CA PRO A 40 3.84 3.85 -13.44
C PRO A 40 4.38 2.46 -13.79
N HIS A 41 5.65 2.18 -13.54
CA HIS A 41 6.31 0.90 -13.80
C HIS A 41 6.67 0.14 -12.52
N LEU A 42 6.09 0.50 -11.38
CA LEU A 42 6.33 -0.18 -10.11
C LEU A 42 5.83 -1.64 -10.18
N ARG A 43 6.77 -2.60 -10.00
CA ARG A 43 6.53 -4.04 -10.04
C ARG A 43 6.67 -4.70 -8.67
N THR A 44 7.49 -4.11 -7.80
CA THR A 44 7.77 -4.64 -6.46
C THR A 44 7.48 -3.57 -5.43
N LEU A 45 6.63 -3.90 -4.47
CA LEU A 45 6.27 -3.02 -3.37
C LEU A 45 6.44 -3.77 -2.05
N LYS A 46 7.30 -3.26 -1.19
CA LYS A 46 7.51 -3.77 0.17
C LYS A 46 7.08 -2.68 1.16
N VAL A 47 6.04 -2.94 1.94
CA VAL A 47 5.52 -2.01 2.95
C VAL A 47 5.51 -2.72 4.29
N ASN A 48 6.60 -2.56 5.02
CA ASN A 48 6.80 -3.18 6.31
C ASN A 48 6.47 -2.19 7.43
N ARG A 49 6.00 -2.69 8.57
CA ARG A 49 5.79 -1.88 9.76
C ARG A 49 7.08 -1.79 10.56
N GLN A 50 7.44 -0.58 11.01
CA GLN A 50 8.65 -0.36 11.80
C GLN A 50 8.55 -1.00 13.19
N ASP A 51 7.40 -0.82 13.84
CA ASP A 51 7.16 -1.35 15.17
C ASP A 51 6.38 -2.68 15.14
N TYR A 52 7.07 -3.75 15.54
CA TYR A 52 6.49 -5.05 15.91
C TYR A 52 5.84 -5.05 17.30
N ASN A 53 5.84 -3.91 17.99
CA ASN A 53 5.49 -3.86 19.39
C ASN A 53 3.96 -3.96 19.55
N THR A 54 3.50 -5.14 19.94
CA THR A 54 2.08 -5.51 20.11
C THR A 54 1.37 -4.68 21.19
N ASP A 55 2.13 -3.92 21.98
CA ASP A 55 1.63 -3.11 23.11
C ASP A 55 1.26 -1.67 22.70
N VAL A 56 1.61 -1.24 21.49
CA VAL A 56 1.16 0.05 20.96
C VAL A 56 -0.26 -0.15 20.44
N GLN A 57 -1.24 0.29 21.22
CA GLN A 57 -2.62 0.41 20.77
C GLN A 57 -2.62 1.09 19.40
N PRO A 58 -3.42 0.61 18.42
CA PRO A 58 -3.58 1.33 17.17
C PRO A 58 -3.90 2.78 17.52
N PRO A 59 -3.24 3.77 16.88
CA PRO A 59 -3.50 5.18 17.20
C PRO A 59 -5.00 5.42 17.19
N ASP A 60 -5.47 6.27 18.12
CA ASP A 60 -6.89 6.50 18.50
C ASP A 60 -7.86 6.82 17.35
N HIS A 61 -7.36 6.88 16.11
CA HIS A 61 -8.10 6.97 14.86
C HIS A 61 -8.45 5.56 14.35
N GLU A 62 -9.59 5.03 14.79
CA GLU A 62 -10.33 3.86 14.25
C GLU A 62 -9.68 3.12 13.05
N VAL A 63 -8.58 2.40 13.28
CA VAL A 63 -8.02 1.52 12.27
C VAL A 63 -8.79 0.21 12.32
N THR A 64 -9.91 0.19 11.60
CA THR A 64 -10.83 -0.95 11.54
C THR A 64 -10.40 -1.93 10.45
N GLU A 65 -10.92 -3.17 10.50
CA GLU A 65 -10.74 -4.14 9.41
C GLU A 65 -11.18 -3.57 8.04
N ALA A 66 -12.18 -2.68 8.03
CA ALA A 66 -12.62 -1.98 6.83
C ALA A 66 -11.54 -1.07 6.25
N SER A 67 -10.80 -0.35 7.09
CA SER A 67 -9.69 0.51 6.66
C SER A 67 -8.59 -0.30 5.95
N TYR A 68 -8.22 -1.47 6.48
CA TYR A 68 -7.22 -2.32 5.84
C TYR A 68 -7.71 -2.97 4.56
N LYS A 69 -8.99 -3.35 4.50
CA LYS A 69 -9.61 -3.82 3.25
C LYS A 69 -9.57 -2.75 2.17
N ASP A 70 -9.88 -1.50 2.51
CA ASP A 70 -9.85 -0.38 1.57
C ASP A 70 -8.44 -0.12 1.04
N VAL A 71 -7.42 -0.20 1.90
CA VAL A 71 -6.01 -0.15 1.47
C VAL A 71 -5.70 -1.28 0.48
N ALA A 72 -6.10 -2.52 0.81
CA ALA A 72 -5.82 -3.67 -0.04
C ALA A 72 -6.45 -3.53 -1.44
N LEU A 73 -7.70 -3.08 -1.49
CA LEU A 73 -8.42 -2.80 -2.73
C LEU A 73 -7.75 -1.67 -3.52
N THR A 74 -7.29 -0.63 -2.82
CA THR A 74 -6.55 0.48 -3.43
C THR A 74 -5.25 -0.01 -4.08
N ILE A 75 -4.46 -0.84 -3.40
CA ILE A 75 -3.25 -1.45 -3.97
C ILE A 75 -3.58 -2.28 -5.22
N ALA A 76 -4.63 -3.12 -5.17
CA ALA A 76 -5.05 -3.90 -6.33
C ALA A 76 -5.47 -3.03 -7.51
N HIS A 77 -6.23 -1.96 -7.25
CA HIS A 77 -6.77 -1.10 -8.30
C HIS A 77 -5.71 -0.19 -8.94
N PHE A 78 -4.89 0.47 -8.13
CA PHE A 78 -3.98 1.52 -8.59
C PHE A 78 -2.60 0.99 -8.99
N LEU A 79 -2.21 -0.21 -8.56
CA LEU A 79 -0.94 -0.83 -8.94
C LEU A 79 -1.17 -2.12 -9.73
N PRO A 80 -1.80 -2.06 -10.93
CA PRO A 80 -2.19 -3.26 -11.67
C PRO A 80 -0.97 -4.12 -12.08
N GLU A 81 0.16 -3.49 -12.40
CA GLU A 81 1.41 -4.14 -12.82
C GLU A 81 2.23 -4.74 -11.67
N LEU A 82 1.77 -4.62 -10.42
CA LEU A 82 2.46 -5.14 -9.25
C LEU A 82 2.57 -6.68 -9.31
N ARG A 83 3.80 -7.19 -9.21
CA ARG A 83 4.14 -8.62 -9.25
C ARG A 83 4.58 -9.15 -7.90
N HIS A 84 5.17 -8.29 -7.08
CA HIS A 84 5.66 -8.66 -5.75
C HIS A 84 5.12 -7.69 -4.71
N LEU A 85 4.53 -8.25 -3.65
CA LEU A 85 4.05 -7.52 -2.49
C LEU A 85 4.62 -8.15 -1.23
N GLN A 86 5.17 -7.33 -0.34
CA GLN A 86 5.62 -7.73 0.99
C GLN A 86 5.01 -6.83 2.04
N LEU A 87 4.46 -7.42 3.10
CA LEU A 87 3.73 -6.73 4.17
C LEU A 87 4.15 -7.25 5.56
N ILE A 88 5.43 -7.12 5.90
CA ILE A 88 5.95 -7.65 7.17
C ILE A 88 5.53 -6.75 8.34
N GLY A 89 5.00 -7.37 9.41
CA GLY A 89 4.51 -6.63 10.60
C GLY A 89 3.28 -5.75 10.32
N ASN A 90 2.72 -5.84 9.11
CA ASN A 90 1.62 -5.02 8.66
C ASN A 90 0.28 -5.55 9.19
N PRO A 91 -0.62 -4.68 9.68
CA PRO A 91 -1.94 -5.07 10.18
C PRO A 91 -2.95 -5.47 9.09
N MET A 92 -2.52 -5.57 7.82
CA MET A 92 -3.31 -6.10 6.72
C MET A 92 -3.95 -7.44 7.11
N THR A 93 -5.28 -7.50 7.09
CA THR A 93 -6.04 -8.70 7.45
C THR A 93 -6.09 -9.68 6.29
N ASN A 94 -6.33 -10.96 6.59
CA ASN A 94 -6.57 -11.98 5.57
C ASN A 94 -7.73 -11.59 4.64
N MET A 95 -8.79 -10.96 5.17
CA MET A 95 -9.90 -10.44 4.38
C MET A 95 -9.47 -9.35 3.39
N GLY A 96 -8.55 -8.47 3.78
CA GLY A 96 -7.96 -7.49 2.88
C GLY A 96 -7.17 -8.15 1.75
N LEU A 97 -6.32 -9.14 2.08
CA LEU A 97 -5.56 -9.90 1.09
C LEU A 97 -6.45 -10.68 0.12
N GLU A 98 -7.49 -11.34 0.62
CA GLU A 98 -8.48 -12.05 -0.20
C GLU A 98 -9.20 -11.08 -1.16
N ALA A 99 -9.67 -9.94 -0.66
CA ALA A 99 -10.32 -8.93 -1.48
C ALA A 99 -9.40 -8.39 -2.60
N MET A 100 -8.11 -8.19 -2.29
CA MET A 100 -7.10 -7.79 -3.27
C MET A 100 -6.91 -8.86 -4.35
N LEU A 101 -6.82 -10.14 -3.98
CA LEU A 101 -6.66 -11.26 -4.91
C LEU A 101 -7.89 -11.44 -5.80
N ASP A 102 -9.09 -11.34 -5.22
CA ASP A 102 -10.34 -11.50 -5.96
C ASP A 102 -10.57 -10.36 -6.96
N LEU A 103 -10.21 -9.12 -6.58
CA LEU A 103 -10.24 -7.99 -7.51
C LEU A 103 -9.27 -8.20 -8.69
N ARG A 104 -8.07 -8.72 -8.44
CA ARG A 104 -7.11 -9.02 -9.54
C ARG A 104 -7.62 -10.13 -10.46
N ARG A 105 -8.23 -11.17 -9.90
CA ARG A 105 -8.84 -12.26 -10.69
C ARG A 105 -9.99 -11.76 -11.56
N SER A 106 -10.82 -10.84 -11.06
CA SER A 106 -11.91 -10.28 -11.86
C SER A 106 -11.41 -9.38 -12.98
N MET A 107 -10.35 -8.58 -12.73
CA MET A 107 -9.72 -7.75 -13.76
C MET A 107 -9.01 -8.56 -14.86
N SER A 108 -8.48 -9.75 -14.55
CA SER A 108 -7.85 -10.64 -15.55
C SER A 108 -8.81 -11.34 -16.51
N LYS A 109 -10.13 -11.20 -16.30
CA LYS A 109 -11.19 -11.86 -17.09
C LYS A 109 -11.86 -10.95 -18.12
N ILE A 110 -11.39 -9.71 -18.26
CA ILE A 110 -11.87 -8.71 -19.22
C ILE A 110 -10.76 -8.46 -20.24
#